data_AF-A0A172YZG3-F1
#
_entry.id   AF-A0A172YZG3-F1
#
_cell.length_a   1.000
_cell.length_b   1.000
_cell.length_c   1.000
_cell.angle_alpha   90.00
_cell.angle_beta   90.00
_cell.angle_gamma   90.00
#
_symmetry.space_group_name_H-M   'P 1'
#
loop_
_entity.id
_entity.type
_entity.pdbx_description
1 polymer ?
#
loop_
_entity_poly.entity_id
_entity_poly.type
_entity_poly.pdbx_seq_one_letter_code
_entity_poly.pdbx_strand_id
1 'polypeptide(L)'
;MSGIGSRLRQERERLGLSQKNFGEIGGVEANAQGKYESGGRAPKADYLSRVAERGVDLLYVLTGSPTPIQFENLSQLEEKILENYRAMFKEDQDAIRRLTTTLAEHSAAHNKKPKPMFEQT
;
A
#
# COMPACT_ATOMS: atom_id res chain seq x y z
N MET A 1 16.06 -9.33 11.05
CA MET A 1 16.37 -9.84 9.69
C MET A 1 15.81 -8.87 8.68
N SER A 2 16.66 -8.26 7.85
CA SER A 2 16.23 -7.43 6.72
C SER A 2 16.58 -8.16 5.41
N GLY A 3 15.68 -8.11 4.44
CA GLY A 3 15.92 -8.70 3.13
C GLY A 3 14.63 -9.04 2.39
N ILE A 4 14.78 -9.59 1.19
CA ILE A 4 13.67 -10.00 0.34
C ILE A 4 12.76 -11.01 1.07
N GLY A 5 13.35 -11.98 1.79
CA GLY A 5 12.60 -12.99 2.54
C GLY A 5 11.67 -12.40 3.60
N SER A 6 12.16 -11.46 4.40
CA SER A 6 11.35 -10.82 5.45
C SER A 6 10.21 -9.97 4.87
N ARG A 7 10.42 -9.36 3.70
CA ARG A 7 9.37 -8.57 3.01
C ARG A 7 8.35 -9.48 2.32
N LEU A 8 8.80 -10.59 1.76
CA LEU A 8 7.92 -11.61 1.20
C LEU A 8 6.99 -12.21 2.28
N ARG A 9 7.53 -12.43 3.49
CA ARG A 9 6.74 -12.82 4.66
C ARG A 9 5.69 -11.78 5.03
N GLN A 10 6.07 -10.50 5.08
CA GLN A 10 5.16 -9.41 5.39
C GLN A 10 4.01 -9.34 4.39
N GLU A 11 4.28 -9.48 3.09
CA GLU A 11 3.23 -9.51 2.06
C GLU A 11 2.31 -10.73 2.20
N ARG A 12 2.86 -11.91 2.51
CA ARG A 12 2.04 -13.09 2.80
C ARG A 12 1.10 -12.83 3.98
N GLU A 13 1.63 -12.28 5.07
CA GLU A 13 0.87 -11.98 6.29
C GLU A 13 -0.19 -10.90 6.04
N ARG A 14 0.13 -9.87 5.24
CA ARG A 14 -0.81 -8.84 4.79
C ARG A 14 -1.99 -9.44 4.01
N LEU A 15 -1.74 -10.47 3.20
CA LEU A 15 -2.77 -11.21 2.47
C LEU A 15 -3.51 -12.24 3.33
N GLY A 16 -3.14 -12.43 4.60
CA GLY A 16 -3.77 -13.39 5.52
C GLY A 16 -3.51 -14.86 5.16
N LEU A 17 -2.41 -15.15 4.46
CA LEU A 17 -2.13 -16.49 3.93
C LEU A 17 -1.16 -17.28 4.83
N SER A 18 -1.39 -18.60 4.91
CA SER A 18 -0.44 -19.55 5.50
C SER A 18 0.77 -19.75 4.56
N GLN A 19 1.92 -20.20 5.08
CA GLN A 19 3.08 -20.53 4.25
C GLN A 19 2.77 -21.64 3.23
N LYS A 20 1.89 -22.59 3.58
CA LYS A 20 1.45 -23.65 2.68
C LYS A 20 0.69 -23.07 1.49
N ASN A 21 -0.39 -22.32 1.76
CA ASN A 21 -1.24 -21.76 0.71
C ASN A 21 -0.44 -20.79 -0.18
N PHE A 22 0.47 -20.02 0.42
CA PHE A 22 1.30 -19.07 -0.32
C PHE A 22 2.37 -19.76 -1.16
N GLY A 23 2.97 -20.83 -0.65
CA GLY A 23 3.85 -21.70 -1.42
C GLY A 23 3.13 -22.32 -2.62
N GLU A 24 1.92 -22.85 -2.42
CA GLU A 24 1.08 -23.43 -3.48
C GLU A 24 0.81 -22.42 -4.61
N ILE A 25 0.46 -21.17 -4.27
CA ILE A 25 0.31 -20.07 -5.25
C ILE A 25 1.61 -19.88 -6.05
N GLY A 26 2.75 -19.87 -5.35
CA GLY A 26 4.06 -19.74 -5.98
C GLY A 26 4.55 -21.00 -6.71
N GLY A 27 3.79 -22.09 -6.71
CA GLY A 27 4.17 -23.38 -7.30
C GLY A 27 5.27 -24.12 -6.54
N VAL A 28 5.36 -23.94 -5.22
CA VAL A 28 6.39 -24.54 -4.36
C VAL A 28 5.79 -25.13 -3.07
N GLU A 29 6.52 -26.07 -2.46
CA GLU A 29 6.14 -26.64 -1.17
C GLU A 29 6.29 -25.65 0.00
N ALA A 30 5.55 -25.86 1.09
CA ALA A 30 5.60 -25.02 2.30
C ALA A 30 7.02 -24.87 2.89
N ASN A 31 7.83 -25.93 2.81
CA ASN A 31 9.24 -25.90 3.24
C ASN A 31 10.08 -24.93 2.38
N ALA A 32 9.85 -24.92 1.06
CA ALA A 32 10.52 -23.97 0.19
C ALA A 32 10.12 -22.52 0.53
N GLN A 33 8.83 -22.29 0.84
CA GLN A 33 8.36 -21.00 1.32
C GLN A 33 9.06 -20.56 2.61
N GLY A 34 9.18 -21.46 3.59
CA GLY A 34 9.92 -21.19 4.82
C GLY A 34 11.38 -20.81 4.57
N LYS A 35 12.06 -21.46 3.61
CA LYS A 35 13.44 -21.12 3.19
C LYS A 35 13.54 -19.76 2.51
N TYR A 36 12.52 -19.35 1.74
CA TYR A 36 12.47 -18.02 1.16
C TYR A 36 12.33 -16.95 2.25
N GLU A 37 11.41 -17.15 3.19
CA GLU A 37 11.12 -16.16 4.24
C GLU A 37 12.25 -16.00 5.25
N SER A 38 13.00 -17.07 5.53
CA SER A 38 14.18 -17.02 6.40
C SER A 38 15.44 -16.52 5.72
N GLY A 39 15.42 -16.34 4.40
CA GLY A 39 16.59 -15.95 3.60
C GLY A 39 17.56 -17.09 3.29
N GLY A 40 17.23 -18.34 3.65
CA GLY A 40 18.04 -19.51 3.31
C GLY A 40 18.07 -19.85 1.82
N ARG A 41 17.14 -19.30 1.02
CA ARG A 41 17.11 -19.42 -0.44
C ARG A 41 16.45 -18.18 -1.05
N ALA A 42 16.89 -17.75 -2.23
CA ALA A 42 16.19 -16.71 -2.97
C ALA A 42 14.99 -17.29 -3.77
N PRO A 43 13.82 -16.62 -3.79
CA PRO A 43 12.71 -16.98 -4.66
C PRO A 43 13.09 -16.75 -6.14
N LYS A 44 12.57 -17.59 -7.03
CA LYS A 44 12.78 -17.45 -8.48
C LYS A 44 11.80 -16.45 -9.09
N ALA A 45 12.14 -15.90 -10.26
CA ALA A 45 11.26 -14.99 -10.99
C ALA A 45 9.86 -15.58 -11.26
N ASP A 46 9.76 -16.83 -11.69
CA ASP A 46 8.45 -17.49 -11.93
C ASP A 46 7.60 -17.61 -10.66
N TYR A 47 8.23 -17.82 -9.50
CA TYR A 47 7.53 -17.80 -8.21
C TYR A 47 6.99 -16.39 -7.92
N LEU A 48 7.84 -15.36 -8.13
CA LEU A 48 7.48 -13.96 -7.88
C LEU A 48 6.33 -13.50 -8.81
N SER A 49 6.36 -13.90 -10.08
CA SER A 49 5.28 -13.61 -11.04
C SER A 49 3.94 -14.16 -10.56
N ARG A 50 3.90 -15.43 -10.14
CA ARG A 50 2.65 -16.06 -9.66
C ARG A 50 2.08 -15.40 -8.41
N VAL A 51 2.92 -15.06 -7.44
CA VAL A 51 2.43 -14.43 -6.21
C VAL A 51 2.00 -12.97 -6.44
N ALA A 52 2.59 -12.29 -7.44
CA ALA A 52 2.17 -10.95 -7.85
C ALA A 52 0.73 -10.93 -8.37
N GLU A 53 0.33 -11.93 -9.15
CA GLU A 53 -1.06 -12.10 -9.61
C GLU A 53 -2.05 -12.23 -8.45
N ARG A 54 -1.59 -12.65 -7.26
CA ARG A 54 -2.40 -12.72 -6.05
C ARG A 54 -2.37 -11.45 -5.20
N GLY A 55 -1.75 -10.38 -5.71
CA GLY A 55 -1.72 -9.06 -5.08
C GLY A 55 -0.53 -8.82 -4.16
N VAL A 56 0.55 -9.59 -4.30
CA VAL A 56 1.83 -9.28 -3.64
C VAL A 56 2.47 -8.05 -4.28
N ASP A 57 2.88 -7.09 -3.46
CA ASP A 57 3.64 -5.92 -3.89
C ASP A 57 5.09 -6.31 -4.19
N LEU A 58 5.37 -6.65 -5.46
CA LEU A 58 6.71 -7.04 -5.87
C LEU A 58 7.74 -5.92 -5.74
N LEU A 59 7.36 -4.66 -5.94
CA LEU A 59 8.28 -3.54 -5.76
C LEU A 59 8.73 -3.49 -4.31
N TYR A 60 7.77 -3.61 -3.37
CA TYR A 60 8.09 -3.69 -1.95
C TYR A 60 9.00 -4.88 -1.64
N VAL A 61 8.66 -6.08 -2.11
CA VAL A 61 9.46 -7.29 -1.88
C VAL A 61 10.91 -7.11 -2.35
N LEU A 62 11.13 -6.54 -3.53
CA LEU A 62 12.45 -6.40 -4.13
C LEU A 62 13.24 -5.23 -3.55
N THR A 63 12.61 -4.07 -3.39
CA THR A 63 13.29 -2.79 -3.08
C THR A 63 13.13 -2.32 -1.64
N GLY A 64 12.09 -2.78 -0.96
CA GLY A 64 11.66 -2.24 0.34
C GLY A 64 10.81 -0.97 0.25
N SER A 65 10.60 -0.44 -0.96
CA SER A 65 9.69 0.67 -1.20
C SER A 65 8.33 0.14 -1.68
N PRO A 66 7.23 0.46 -1.00
CA PRO A 66 5.90 0.05 -1.45
C PRO A 66 5.60 0.64 -2.82
N THR A 67 4.86 -0.11 -3.64
CA THR A 67 4.27 0.39 -4.87
C THR A 67 3.41 1.60 -4.51
N PRO A 68 3.69 2.80 -5.07
CA PRO A 68 2.84 3.95 -4.85
C PRO A 68 1.42 3.56 -5.28
N ILE A 69 0.45 3.79 -4.40
CA ILE A 69 -0.95 3.62 -4.76
C ILE A 69 -1.19 4.54 -5.96
N GLN A 70 -1.40 3.94 -7.13
CA GLN A 70 -1.81 4.68 -8.30
C GLN A 70 -3.23 5.16 -8.01
N PHE A 71 -3.38 6.46 -7.78
CA PHE A 71 -4.69 7.09 -7.92
C PHE A 71 -4.97 7.11 -9.42
N GLU A 72 -5.53 6.03 -9.94
CA GLU A 72 -5.97 6.02 -11.34
C GLU A 72 -7.11 7.03 -11.51
N ASN A 73 -7.04 7.80 -12.59
CA ASN A 73 -8.02 8.81 -13.00
C ASN A 73 -8.07 10.06 -12.10
N LEU A 74 -6.92 10.65 -11.79
CA LEU A 74 -6.91 12.04 -11.34
C LEU A 74 -7.63 12.90 -12.39
N SER A 75 -8.55 13.74 -11.94
CA SER A 75 -9.11 14.79 -12.79
C SER A 75 -8.00 15.77 -13.22
N GLN A 76 -8.21 16.47 -14.34
CA GLN A 76 -7.27 17.50 -14.81
C GLN A 76 -6.96 18.56 -13.73
N LEU A 77 -7.92 18.84 -12.86
CA LEU A 77 -7.73 19.75 -11.73
C LEU A 77 -6.76 19.17 -10.70
N GLU A 78 -6.94 17.91 -10.32
CA GLU A 78 -6.07 17.23 -9.36
C GLU A 78 -4.64 17.07 -9.90
N GLU A 79 -4.51 16.74 -11.18
CA GLU A 79 -3.20 16.71 -11.87
C GLU A 79 -2.51 18.07 -11.77
N LYS A 80 -3.22 19.16 -12.10
CA LYS A 80 -2.66 20.51 -12.05
C LYS A 80 -2.26 20.93 -10.64
N ILE A 81 -3.04 20.54 -9.63
CA ILE A 81 -2.70 20.79 -8.23
C ILE A 81 -1.39 20.08 -7.86
N LEU A 82 -1.22 18.82 -8.24
CA LEU A 82 0.00 18.07 -7.97
C LEU A 82 1.22 18.63 -8.71
N GLU A 83 1.07 19.03 -9.97
CA GLU A 83 2.12 19.71 -10.73
C GLU A 83 2.59 20.97 -10.01
N ASN A 84 1.66 21.85 -9.66
CA ASN A 84 1.98 23.11 -8.98
C ASN A 84 2.61 22.86 -7.62
N TYR A 85 2.05 21.92 -6.83
CA TYR A 85 2.60 21.55 -5.53
C TYR A 85 4.06 21.10 -5.63
N ARG A 86 4.38 20.23 -6.61
CA ARG A 86 5.76 19.73 -6.81
C ARG A 86 6.74 20.80 -7.27
N ALA A 87 6.26 21.86 -7.94
CA ALA A 87 7.08 22.97 -8.40
C ALA A 87 7.38 24.03 -7.31
N MET A 88 6.68 23.98 -6.17
CA MET A 88 6.86 24.93 -5.07
C MET A 88 8.10 24.65 -4.22
N PHE A 89 8.55 25.67 -3.49
CA PHE A 89 9.57 25.51 -2.46
C PHE A 89 9.07 24.64 -1.30
N LYS A 90 10.00 24.09 -0.52
CA LYS A 90 9.68 23.13 0.53
C LYS A 90 8.83 23.75 1.64
N GLU A 91 9.07 25.01 1.95
CA GLU A 91 8.32 25.78 2.95
C GLU A 91 6.83 25.90 2.56
N ASP A 92 6.57 26.16 1.28
CA ASP A 92 5.21 26.26 0.73
C ASP A 92 4.52 24.89 0.67
N GLN A 93 5.26 23.85 0.29
CA GLN A 93 4.77 22.47 0.32
C GLN A 93 4.36 22.05 1.74
N ASP A 94 5.19 22.35 2.74
CA ASP A 94 4.91 22.06 4.15
C ASP A 94 3.68 22.82 4.66
N ALA A 95 3.50 24.07 4.24
CA ALA A 95 2.31 24.86 4.57
C ALA A 95 1.04 24.24 3.97
N ILE A 96 1.06 23.89 2.67
CA ILE A 96 -0.07 23.25 1.97
C ILE A 96 -0.42 21.90 2.63
N ARG A 97 0.59 21.10 3.00
CA ARG A 97 0.40 19.81 3.66
C ARG A 97 -0.35 19.97 4.99
N ARG A 98 0.05 20.93 5.82
CA ARG A 98 -0.63 21.22 7.10
C ARG A 98 -2.08 21.64 6.87
N LEU A 99 -2.31 22.60 5.98
CA LEU A 99 -3.65 23.09 5.63
C LEU A 99 -4.57 21.95 5.14
N THR A 100 -4.09 21.16 4.19
CA THR A 100 -4.85 20.03 3.63
C THR A 100 -5.21 19.02 4.69
N THR A 101 -4.27 18.71 5.59
CA THR A 101 -4.50 17.78 6.71
C THR A 101 -5.59 18.31 7.65
N THR A 102 -5.45 19.55 8.11
CA THR A 102 -6.41 20.18 9.04
C THR A 102 -7.81 20.28 8.42
N LEU A 103 -7.92 20.65 7.15
CA LEU A 103 -9.22 20.75 6.47
C LEU A 103 -9.87 19.38 6.25
N ALA A 104 -9.09 18.36 5.90
CA ALA A 104 -9.60 16.99 5.75
C ALA A 104 -10.13 16.43 7.08
N GLU A 105 -9.38 16.62 8.18
CA GLU A 105 -9.80 16.23 9.52
C GLU A 105 -11.10 16.94 9.95
N HIS A 106 -11.18 18.26 9.70
CA HIS A 106 -12.36 19.04 10.01
C HIS A 106 -13.59 18.58 9.21
N SER A 107 -13.43 18.35 7.90
CA SER A 107 -14.51 17.85 7.04
C SER A 107 -15.02 16.48 7.48
N ALA A 108 -14.10 15.57 7.82
CA ALA A 108 -14.44 14.24 8.33
C ALA A 108 -15.18 14.29 9.67
N ALA A 109 -14.84 15.23 10.56
CA ALA A 109 -15.54 15.45 11.83
C ALA A 109 -16.93 16.07 11.61
N HIS A 110 -17.08 16.97 10.64
CA HIS A 110 -18.34 17.62 10.32
C HIS A 110 -19.36 16.66 9.67
N ASN A 111 -18.89 15.74 8.81
CA ASN A 111 -19.73 14.72 8.16
C ASN A 111 -20.18 13.58 9.11
N LYS A 112 -19.63 13.49 10.33
CA LYS A 112 -20.02 12.48 11.34
C LYS A 112 -21.13 12.93 12.29
N LYS A 113 -21.62 14.17 12.24
CA LYS A 113 -22.75 14.62 13.07
C LYS A 113 -24.07 14.15 12.44
N PRO A 114 -24.93 13.40 13.14
CA PRO A 114 -26.23 13.00 12.60
C PRO A 114 -27.13 14.23 12.41
N LYS A 115 -27.88 14.26 11.29
CA LYS A 115 -28.95 15.25 11.07
C LYS A 115 -29.91 15.21 12.26
N PRO A 116 -30.27 16.34 12.89
CA PRO A 116 -31.35 16.34 13.87
C PRO A 116 -32.65 15.97 13.14
N MET A 117 -33.25 14.85 13.55
CA MET A 117 -34.65 14.53 13.22
C MET A 117 -35.53 15.59 13.84
N PHE A 118 -35.94 16.57 13.04
CA PHE A 118 -37.14 17.35 13.31
C PHE A 118 -38.28 16.70 12.55
N GLU A 119 -39.14 15.99 13.27
CA GLU A 119 -40.54 15.82 12.89
C GLU A 119 -41.39 16.32 14.06
N GLN A 120 -41.96 17.52 13.84
CA GLN A 120 -43.12 18.03 14.54
C GLN A 120 -44.35 17.52 13.80
N THR A 121 -45.24 16.79 14.46
CA THR A 121 -46.65 17.15 14.76
C THR A 121 -47.40 15.94 15.29
#